data_AF-A0A534QWS6-F1
#
_entry.id   AF-A0A534QWS6-F1
#
_cell.length_a   1.000
_cell.length_b   1.000
_cell.length_c   1.000
_cell.angle_alpha   90.00
_cell.angle_beta   90.00
_cell.angle_gamma   90.00
#
_symmetry.space_group_name_H-M   'P 1'
#
loop_
_entity.id
_entity.type
_entity.pdbx_description
1 polymer ?
#
loop_
_entity_poly.entity_id
_entity_poly.type
_entity_poly.pdbx_seq_one_letter_code
_entity_poly.pdbx_strand_id
1 'polypeptide(L)'
;MIILVMLISVLSLGFAVFLARQVLAADTGTPQMQDIAAAIKEGAEAFLRRQTRTIAMIGLGVAALIFILYAAVRPHNPNDPTTTFNMAIATTLSFVFGALCSGIAGYIGMFVSIRA
;
A
#
# COMPACT_ATOMS: atom_id res chain seq x y z
N MET A 1 -17.99 -12.98 13.99
CA MET A 1 -17.56 -12.74 12.59
C MET A 1 -16.24 -11.96 12.52
N ILE A 2 -16.12 -10.79 13.17
CA ILE A 2 -14.88 -9.97 13.14
C ILE A 2 -13.63 -10.73 13.63
N ILE A 3 -13.76 -11.51 14.73
CA ILE A 3 -12.63 -12.30 15.28
C ILE A 3 -12.09 -13.30 14.26
N LEU A 4 -12.97 -13.95 13.49
CA LEU A 4 -12.59 -14.92 12.47
C LEU A 4 -11.86 -14.24 11.31
N VAL A 5 -12.33 -13.05 10.88
CA VAL A 5 -11.65 -12.25 9.85
C VAL A 5 -10.24 -11.87 10.30
N MET A 6 -10.10 -11.36 11.54
CA MET A 6 -8.79 -10.99 12.10
C MET A 6 -7.84 -12.17 12.17
N LEU A 7 -8.32 -13.36 12.58
CA LEU A 7 -7.53 -14.59 12.59
C LEU A 7 -7.00 -14.96 11.20
N ILE A 8 -7.87 -14.97 10.19
CA ILE A 8 -7.48 -15.28 8.81
C ILE A 8 -6.48 -14.25 8.29
N SER A 9 -6.69 -12.95 8.54
CA SER A 9 -5.75 -11.91 8.12
C SER A 9 -4.36 -12.10 8.69
N VAL A 10 -4.23 -12.46 9.98
CA VAL A 10 -2.94 -12.72 10.62
C VAL A 10 -2.29 -13.98 10.04
N LEU A 11 -3.05 -15.06 9.85
CA LEU A 11 -2.55 -16.30 9.24
C LEU A 11 -2.06 -16.08 7.81
N SER A 12 -2.79 -15.31 7.00
CA SER A 12 -2.38 -14.97 5.64
C SER A 12 -1.09 -14.16 5.61
N LEU A 13 -0.92 -13.18 6.50
CA LEU A 13 0.35 -12.46 6.61
C LEU A 13 1.50 -13.38 7.03
N GLY A 14 1.26 -14.29 7.98
CA GLY A 14 2.25 -15.29 8.39
C GLY A 14 2.67 -16.21 7.24
N PHE A 15 1.70 -16.67 6.44
CA PHE A 15 1.97 -17.50 5.26
C PHE A 15 2.72 -16.74 4.16
N ALA A 16 2.38 -15.47 3.92
CA ALA A 16 3.11 -14.62 2.99
C ALA A 16 4.58 -14.43 3.41
N VAL A 17 4.84 -14.22 4.71
CA VAL A 17 6.21 -14.14 5.26
C VAL A 17 6.94 -15.47 5.11
N PHE A 18 6.27 -16.60 5.36
CA PHE A 18 6.86 -17.93 5.16
C PHE A 18 7.30 -18.13 3.70
N LEU A 19 6.43 -17.84 2.73
CA LEU A 19 6.76 -17.94 1.30
C LEU A 19 7.90 -16.99 0.92
N ALA A 20 7.85 -15.73 1.35
CA ALA A 20 8.90 -14.76 1.06
C ALA A 20 10.27 -15.24 1.57
N ARG A 21 10.34 -15.83 2.78
CA ARG A 21 11.58 -16.37 3.33
C ARG A 21 12.07 -17.59 2.54
N GLN A 22 11.16 -18.47 2.11
CA GLN A 22 11.54 -19.63 1.32
C GLN A 22 12.14 -19.23 -0.02
N VAL A 23 11.53 -18.25 -0.70
CA VAL A 23 11.99 -17.77 -2.01
C VAL A 23 13.31 -17.01 -1.89
N LEU A 24 13.43 -16.09 -0.93
CA LEU A 24 14.66 -15.31 -0.71
C LEU A 24 15.86 -16.16 -0.22
N ALA A 25 15.62 -17.38 0.24
CA ALA A 25 16.66 -18.32 0.64
C ALA A 25 17.12 -19.25 -0.51
N ALA A 26 16.49 -19.17 -1.69
CA ALA A 26 16.91 -19.92 -2.85
C ALA A 26 18.27 -19.43 -3.37
N ASP A 27 18.99 -20.30 -4.08
CA ASP A 27 20.29 -19.96 -4.65
C ASP A 27 20.14 -18.90 -5.75
N THR A 28 20.99 -17.88 -5.71
CA THR A 28 20.97 -16.73 -6.63
C THR A 28 21.62 -17.04 -7.99
N GLY A 29 22.06 -18.29 -8.19
CA GLY A 29 22.60 -18.77 -9.46
C GLY A 29 24.06 -18.36 -9.68
N THR A 30 24.50 -18.41 -10.94
CA THR A 30 25.90 -18.17 -11.31
C THR A 30 26.30 -16.70 -11.13
N PRO A 31 27.60 -16.37 -11.03
CA PRO A 31 28.06 -14.98 -10.93
C PRO A 31 27.51 -14.08 -12.04
N GLN A 32 27.44 -14.59 -13.28
CA GLN A 32 26.89 -13.86 -14.41
C GLN A 32 25.38 -13.58 -14.27
N MET A 33 24.61 -14.48 -13.66
CA MET A 33 23.20 -14.24 -13.36
C MET A 33 23.03 -13.15 -12.30
N GLN A 34 23.90 -13.15 -11.29
CA GLN A 34 23.88 -12.15 -10.22
C GLN A 34 24.23 -10.75 -10.74
N ASP A 35 25.17 -10.63 -11.67
CA ASP A 35 25.54 -9.36 -12.31
C ASP A 35 24.35 -8.76 -13.09
N ILE A 36 23.63 -9.59 -13.85
CA ILE A 36 22.43 -9.17 -14.60
C ILE A 36 21.31 -8.78 -13.62
N ALA A 37 21.08 -9.59 -12.59
CA ALA A 37 20.06 -9.32 -11.58
C ALA A 37 20.33 -8.01 -10.83
N ALA A 38 21.60 -7.68 -10.55
CA ALA A 38 21.99 -6.42 -9.91
C ALA A 38 21.60 -5.20 -10.77
N ALA A 39 21.86 -5.26 -12.08
CA ALA A 39 21.48 -4.19 -13.00
C ALA A 39 19.95 -4.01 -13.10
N ILE A 40 19.19 -5.11 -13.14
CA ILE A 40 17.71 -5.08 -13.12
C ILE A 40 17.21 -4.46 -11.82
N LYS A 41 17.77 -4.89 -10.69
CA LYS A 41 17.39 -4.39 -9.36
C LYS A 41 17.63 -2.88 -9.24
N GLU A 42 18.76 -2.37 -9.71
CA GLU A 42 19.05 -0.93 -9.70
C GLU A 42 17.98 -0.13 -10.47
N GLY A 43 17.64 -0.58 -11.69
CA GLY A 43 16.58 0.04 -12.49
C GLY A 43 15.21 -0.02 -11.82
N ALA A 44 14.86 -1.16 -11.25
CA ALA A 44 13.58 -1.36 -10.55
C ALA A 44 13.48 -0.50 -9.29
N GLU A 45 14.54 -0.40 -8.48
CA GLU A 45 14.58 0.45 -7.30
C GLU A 45 14.45 1.95 -7.66
N ALA A 46 15.10 2.38 -8.74
CA ALA A 46 14.98 3.75 -9.25
C ALA A 46 13.55 4.06 -9.72
N PHE A 47 12.94 3.13 -10.49
CA PHE A 47 11.56 3.26 -10.93
C PHE A 47 10.58 3.31 -9.76
N LEU A 48 10.72 2.40 -8.78
CA LEU A 48 9.90 2.37 -7.57
C LEU A 48 9.95 3.68 -6.82
N ARG A 49 11.15 4.19 -6.55
CA ARG A 49 11.31 5.44 -5.81
C ARG A 49 10.58 6.60 -6.50
N ARG A 50 10.62 6.65 -7.83
CA ARG A 50 9.94 7.67 -8.61
C ARG A 50 8.42 7.45 -8.66
N GLN A 51 7.98 6.21 -8.83
CA GLN A 51 6.56 5.83 -8.87
C GLN A 51 5.90 6.08 -7.53
N THR A 52 6.46 5.56 -6.43
CA THR A 52 5.90 5.72 -5.08
C THR A 52 5.82 7.18 -4.68
N ARG A 53 6.83 8.01 -5.01
CA ARG A 53 6.78 9.45 -4.74
C ARG A 53 5.67 10.14 -5.53
N THR A 54 5.51 9.81 -6.81
CA THR A 54 4.44 10.37 -7.66
C THR A 54 3.06 9.97 -7.14
N ILE A 55 2.86 8.70 -6.84
CA ILE A 55 1.60 8.18 -6.28
C ILE A 55 1.30 8.83 -4.92
N ALA A 56 2.30 9.01 -4.05
CA ALA A 56 2.12 9.68 -2.77
C ALA A 56 1.64 11.14 -2.94
N MET A 57 2.23 11.88 -3.89
CA MET A 57 1.79 13.26 -4.19
C MET A 57 0.35 13.29 -4.73
N ILE A 58 0.00 12.38 -5.65
CA ILE A 58 -1.37 12.26 -6.17
C ILE A 58 -2.33 11.88 -5.04
N GLY A 59 -1.95 10.93 -4.19
CA GLY A 59 -2.75 10.48 -3.05
C GLY A 59 -3.05 11.61 -2.06
N LEU A 60 -2.07 12.47 -1.76
CA LEU A 60 -2.29 13.68 -0.95
C LEU A 60 -3.28 14.65 -1.62
N GLY A 61 -3.15 14.86 -2.94
CA GLY A 61 -4.10 15.68 -3.70
C GLY A 61 -5.52 15.13 -3.64
N VAL A 62 -5.69 13.82 -3.79
CA VAL A 62 -6.98 13.13 -3.68
C VAL A 62 -7.53 13.21 -2.25
N ALA A 63 -6.69 13.06 -1.22
CA ALA A 63 -7.11 13.20 0.17
C ALA A 63 -7.65 14.61 0.47
N ALA A 64 -6.97 15.65 -0.03
CA ALA A 64 -7.44 17.03 0.07
C ALA A 64 -8.75 17.24 -0.69
N LEU A 65 -8.87 16.68 -1.90
CA LEU A 65 -10.10 16.74 -2.69
C LEU A 65 -11.27 16.07 -1.96
N ILE A 66 -11.08 14.88 -1.41
CA ILE A 66 -12.09 14.16 -0.61
C ILE A 66 -12.53 15.03 0.57
N PHE A 67 -11.58 15.62 1.30
CA PHE A 67 -11.88 16.47 2.44
C PHE A 67 -12.73 17.68 2.04
N ILE A 68 -12.34 18.40 0.98
CA ILE A 68 -13.07 19.58 0.49
C ILE A 68 -14.48 19.20 0.02
N LEU A 69 -14.61 18.10 -0.74
CA LEU A 69 -15.91 17.66 -1.24
C LEU A 69 -16.87 17.30 -0.10
N TYR A 70 -16.38 16.57 0.90
CA TYR A 70 -17.22 16.19 2.05
C TYR A 70 -17.47 17.34 3.01
N ALA A 71 -16.53 18.27 3.19
CA ALA A 71 -16.69 19.38 4.13
C ALA A 71 -17.51 20.55 3.57
N ALA A 72 -17.38 20.86 2.27
CA ALA A 72 -17.92 22.08 1.67
C ALA A 72 -19.00 21.87 0.60
N VAL A 73 -19.01 20.72 -0.09
CA VAL A 73 -19.91 20.50 -1.24
C VAL A 73 -21.10 19.61 -0.89
N ARG A 74 -20.94 18.65 0.03
CA ARG A 74 -22.00 17.70 0.39
C ARG A 74 -23.06 18.37 1.29
N PRO A 75 -24.33 18.46 0.86
CA PRO A 75 -25.42 18.93 1.72
C PRO A 75 -25.66 17.95 2.87
N HIS A 76 -26.08 18.48 4.01
CA HIS A 76 -26.42 17.65 5.17
C HIS A 76 -27.65 16.79 4.85
N ASN A 77 -27.53 15.47 4.95
CA ASN A 77 -28.64 14.56 4.76
C ASN A 77 -29.24 14.17 6.12
N PRO A 78 -30.58 14.04 6.24
CA PRO A 78 -31.23 13.64 7.50
C PRO A 78 -30.82 12.25 8.02
N ASN A 79 -30.27 11.41 7.13
CA ASN A 79 -29.78 10.06 7.46
C ASN A 79 -28.28 10.04 7.78
N ASP A 80 -27.62 11.19 7.92
CA ASP A 80 -26.19 11.23 8.22
C ASP A 80 -25.95 10.91 9.71
N PRO A 81 -25.10 9.91 10.02
CA PRO A 81 -24.81 9.54 11.41
C PRO A 81 -24.14 10.64 12.24
N THR A 82 -23.48 11.64 11.61
CA THR A 82 -22.72 12.70 12.29
C THR A 82 -22.68 14.00 11.48
N THR A 83 -22.10 15.07 12.05
CA THR A 83 -21.87 16.35 11.37
C THR A 83 -21.03 16.22 10.10
N THR A 84 -21.34 17.01 9.07
CA THR A 84 -20.63 17.04 7.77
C THR A 84 -19.09 17.10 7.91
N PHE A 85 -18.60 17.88 8.87
CA PHE A 85 -17.16 18.00 9.14
C PHE A 85 -16.53 16.71 9.69
N ASN A 86 -17.20 16.02 10.62
CA ASN A 86 -16.70 14.77 11.19
C ASN A 86 -16.69 13.64 10.15
N MET A 87 -17.66 13.63 9.25
CA MET A 87 -17.66 12.71 8.10
C MET A 87 -16.49 12.98 7.16
N ALA A 88 -16.22 14.25 6.83
CA ALA A 88 -15.07 14.60 6.00
C ALA A 88 -13.75 14.08 6.60
N ILE A 89 -13.54 14.27 7.91
CA ILE A 89 -12.37 13.75 8.62
C ILE A 89 -12.34 12.22 8.58
N ALA A 90 -13.43 11.55 8.95
CA ALA A 90 -13.46 10.09 9.01
C ALA A 90 -13.20 9.44 7.66
N THR A 91 -13.80 9.96 6.58
CA THR A 91 -13.59 9.47 5.21
C THR A 91 -12.18 9.74 4.72
N THR A 92 -11.64 10.95 4.92
CA THR A 92 -10.26 11.28 4.51
C THR A 92 -9.24 10.44 5.28
N LEU A 93 -9.41 10.25 6.59
CA LEU A 93 -8.51 9.40 7.38
C LEU A 93 -8.58 7.93 6.94
N SER A 94 -9.78 7.43 6.66
CA SER A 94 -9.95 6.06 6.14
C SER A 94 -9.27 5.87 4.79
N PHE A 95 -9.37 6.88 3.90
CA PHE A 95 -8.67 6.89 2.61
C PHE A 95 -7.14 6.89 2.80
N VAL A 96 -6.61 7.78 3.64
CA VAL A 96 -5.17 7.87 3.90
C VAL A 96 -4.63 6.57 4.48
N PHE A 97 -5.34 5.99 5.45
CA PHE A 97 -4.98 4.70 6.05
C PHE A 97 -4.94 3.58 5.00
N GLY A 98 -5.97 3.47 4.16
CA GLY A 98 -6.01 2.48 3.08
C GLY A 98 -4.91 2.71 2.03
N ALA A 99 -4.65 3.95 1.65
CA ALA A 99 -3.59 4.32 0.70
C ALA A 99 -2.20 3.96 1.24
N LEU A 100 -1.95 4.18 2.54
CA LEU A 100 -0.70 3.77 3.20
C LEU A 100 -0.54 2.25 3.21
N CYS A 101 -1.58 1.50 3.59
CA CYS A 101 -1.55 0.05 3.57
C CYS A 101 -1.28 -0.49 2.14
N SER A 102 -1.93 0.09 1.12
CA SER A 102 -1.71 -0.27 -0.28
C SER A 102 -0.28 0.03 -0.75
N GLY A 103 0.24 1.21 -0.40
CA GLY A 103 1.61 1.60 -0.75
C GLY A 103 2.66 0.68 -0.14
N ILE A 104 2.49 0.31 1.14
CA ILE A 104 3.38 -0.63 1.84
C ILE A 104 3.30 -2.01 1.18
N ALA A 105 2.10 -2.52 0.90
CA ALA A 105 1.92 -3.82 0.26
C ALA A 105 2.58 -3.88 -1.13
N GLY A 106 2.41 -2.83 -1.95
CA GLY A 106 3.04 -2.73 -3.26
C GLY A 106 4.57 -2.69 -3.18
N TYR A 107 5.12 -1.94 -2.23
CA TYR A 107 6.56 -1.85 -2.03
C TYR A 107 7.17 -3.19 -1.59
N ILE A 108 6.53 -3.87 -0.62
CA ILE A 108 6.98 -5.20 -0.15
C ILE A 108 6.90 -6.24 -1.27
N GLY A 109 5.80 -6.26 -2.03
CA GLY A 109 5.64 -7.20 -3.14
C GLY A 109 6.78 -7.06 -4.16
N MET A 110 7.09 -5.83 -4.56
CA MET A 110 8.17 -5.60 -5.52
C MET A 110 9.55 -5.89 -4.93
N PHE A 111 9.78 -5.60 -3.65
CA PHE A 111 11.04 -5.94 -2.96
C PHE A 111 11.33 -7.45 -3.00
N VAL A 112 10.31 -8.29 -2.82
CA VAL A 112 10.47 -9.74 -2.93
C VAL A 112 10.72 -10.12 -4.39
N SER A 113 9.95 -9.59 -5.35
CA SER A 113 10.11 -9.94 -6.78
C SER A 113 11.46 -9.58 -7.42
N ILE A 114 12.14 -8.53 -6.94
CA ILE A 114 13.45 -8.11 -7.47
C ILE A 114 14.64 -8.79 -6.78
N ARG A 115 14.40 -9.56 -5.72
CA ARG A 115 15.42 -10.25 -4.91
C ARG A 115 15.25 -11.77 -4.90
N ALA A 116 14.05 -12.25 -5.20
CA ALA A 116 13.74 -13.63 -5.56
C ALA A 116 14.35 -13.98 -6.91
#